data_AF-A0A167E2N2-F1
#
_entry.id   AF-A0A167E2N2-F1
#
_cell.length_a   1.000
_cell.length_b   1.000
_cell.length_c   1.000
_cell.angle_alpha   90.00
_cell.angle_beta   90.00
_cell.angle_gamma   90.00
#
_symmetry.space_group_name_H-M   'P 1'
#
loop_
_entity.id
_entity.type
_entity.pdbx_description
1 polymer ?
#
loop_
_entity_poly.entity_id
_entity_poly.type
_entity_poly.pdbx_seq_one_letter_code
_entity_poly.pdbx_strand_id
1 'polypeptide(L)'
;MSTFTQLEAISKYILSKPLLKSVFVPASRVFTEFAGYRKMGLKTEDLFIEENDVMQAAIRRLPPKESYERVYRIATAMQLSLSHKLLPKHEQLKPEEVSQYS
;
A
#
# COMPACT_ATOMS: atom_id res chain seq x y z
N MET A 1 14.23 -4.29 -16.92
CA MET A 1 13.76 -3.31 -15.90
C MET A 1 12.62 -3.95 -15.14
N SER A 2 12.65 -3.92 -13.81
CA SER A 2 11.54 -4.42 -12.98
C SER A 2 10.29 -3.57 -13.22
N THR A 3 9.09 -4.17 -13.19
CA THR A 3 7.81 -3.45 -13.32
C THR A 3 7.73 -2.24 -12.39
N PHE A 4 8.21 -2.37 -11.16
CA PHE A 4 8.24 -1.28 -10.18
C PHE A 4 9.14 -0.11 -10.59
N THR A 5 10.29 -0.37 -11.24
CA THR A 5 11.17 0.71 -11.74
C THR A 5 10.51 1.51 -12.87
N GLN A 6 9.72 0.85 -13.71
CA GLN A 6 8.95 1.53 -14.76
C GLN A 6 7.83 2.37 -14.16
N LEU A 7 7.10 1.84 -13.17
CA LEU A 7 6.06 2.57 -12.44
C LEU A 7 6.63 3.81 -11.72
N GLU A 8 7.81 3.70 -11.12
CA GLU A 8 8.49 4.82 -10.48
C GLU A 8 8.88 5.91 -11.50
N ALA A 9 9.42 5.52 -12.66
CA ALA A 9 9.76 6.46 -13.73
C ALA A 9 8.52 7.22 -14.25
N ILE A 10 7.40 6.50 -14.45
CA ILE A 10 6.12 7.09 -14.86
C ILE A 10 5.59 8.04 -13.78
N SER A 11 5.62 7.62 -12.51
CA SER A 11 5.20 8.45 -11.37
C SER A 11 6.01 9.75 -11.29
N LYS A 12 7.34 9.66 -11.37
CA LYS A 12 8.23 10.84 -11.39
C LYS A 12 7.91 11.76 -12.57
N TYR A 13 7.66 11.22 -13.75
CA TYR A 13 7.27 11.99 -14.92
C TYR A 13 5.94 12.74 -14.71
N ILE A 14 4.91 12.07 -14.18
CA ILE A 14 3.61 12.70 -13.87
C ILE A 14 3.78 13.80 -12.82
N LEU A 15 4.53 13.54 -11.75
CA LEU A 15 4.75 14.48 -10.67
C LEU A 15 5.61 15.69 -11.08
N SER A 16 6.48 15.54 -12.08
CA SER A 16 7.32 16.62 -12.60
C SER A 16 6.53 17.69 -13.38
N LYS A 17 5.38 17.34 -13.96
CA LYS A 17 4.59 18.24 -14.81
C LYS A 17 3.39 18.79 -14.04
N PRO A 18 3.24 20.13 -13.89
CA PRO A 18 2.19 20.72 -13.05
C PRO A 18 0.77 20.37 -13.51
N LEU A 19 0.52 20.35 -14.82
CA LEU A 19 -0.79 19.98 -15.39
C LEU A 19 -1.17 18.52 -15.13
N LEU A 20 -0.20 17.60 -15.24
CA LEU A 20 -0.46 16.18 -14.95
C LEU A 20 -0.66 15.98 -13.45
N LYS A 21 0.21 16.58 -12.63
CA LYS A 21 0.11 16.52 -11.17
C LYS A 21 -1.24 17.01 -10.66
N SER A 22 -1.76 18.13 -11.18
CA SER A 22 -3.05 18.70 -10.73
C SER A 22 -4.25 17.80 -11.04
N VAL A 23 -4.16 16.95 -12.06
CA VAL A 23 -5.24 16.02 -12.44
C VAL A 23 -5.06 14.67 -11.74
N PHE A 24 -3.87 14.08 -11.82
CA PHE A 24 -3.63 12.71 -11.39
C PHE A 24 -3.52 12.56 -9.87
N VAL A 25 -3.03 13.55 -9.13
CA VAL A 25 -2.90 13.44 -7.67
C VAL A 25 -4.27 13.44 -6.95
N PRO A 26 -5.23 14.33 -7.28
CA PRO A 26 -6.57 14.21 -6.71
C PRO A 26 -7.27 12.90 -7.12
N ALA A 27 -7.14 12.50 -8.39
CA ALA A 27 -7.70 11.24 -8.87
C ALA A 27 -7.14 10.02 -8.12
N SER A 28 -5.83 10.01 -7.83
CA SER A 28 -5.20 8.90 -7.10
C SER A 28 -5.66 8.83 -5.63
N ARG A 29 -5.95 9.98 -4.99
CA ARG A 29 -6.52 10.02 -3.63
C ARG A 29 -7.91 9.39 -3.61
N VAL A 30 -8.75 9.74 -4.58
CA VAL A 30 -10.08 9.15 -4.74
C VAL A 30 -9.97 7.64 -4.99
N PHE A 31 -9.12 7.23 -5.92
CA PHE A 31 -8.88 5.81 -6.21
C PHE A 31 -8.44 5.01 -4.97
N THR A 32 -7.49 5.53 -4.19
CA THR A 32 -6.98 4.86 -2.98
C THR A 32 -7.99 4.84 -1.83
N GLU A 33 -8.92 5.79 -1.76
CA GLU A 33 -10.04 5.76 -0.82
C GLU A 33 -11.08 4.70 -1.19
N PHE A 34 -11.43 4.59 -2.46
CA PHE A 34 -12.37 3.59 -2.95
C PHE A 34 -11.81 2.17 -2.94
N ALA A 35 -10.49 1.99 -3.08
CA ALA A 35 -9.83 0.69 -2.97
C ALA A 35 -10.03 0.01 -1.59
N GLY A 36 -10.36 0.77 -0.54
CA GLY A 36 -10.88 0.23 0.72
C GLY A 36 -9.90 -0.53 1.62
N TYR A 37 -8.67 -0.82 1.16
CA TYR A 37 -7.66 -1.57 1.92
C TYR A 37 -7.33 -0.95 3.29
N ARG A 38 -7.37 0.39 3.41
CA ARG A 38 -7.17 1.10 4.69
C ARG A 38 -8.26 0.80 5.72
N LYS A 39 -9.48 0.49 5.27
CA LYS A 39 -10.60 0.08 6.14
C LYS A 39 -10.40 -1.32 6.73
N MET A 40 -9.48 -2.09 6.16
CA MET A 40 -9.04 -3.41 6.61
C MET A 40 -7.73 -3.35 7.41
N GLY A 41 -7.18 -2.14 7.62
CA GLY A 41 -5.91 -1.96 8.32
C GLY A 41 -4.69 -2.36 7.50
N LEU A 42 -4.80 -2.46 6.18
CA LEU A 42 -3.68 -2.79 5.29
C LEU A 42 -2.97 -1.53 4.80
N LYS A 43 -1.66 -1.62 4.58
CA LYS A 43 -0.88 -0.63 3.81
C LYS A 43 -0.85 -1.05 2.34
N THR A 44 -0.53 -0.11 1.44
CA THR A 44 -0.44 -0.38 0.00
C THR A 44 0.52 -1.52 -0.35
N GLU A 45 1.65 -1.60 0.35
CA GLU A 45 2.69 -2.62 0.13
C GLU A 45 2.26 -4.03 0.57
N ASP A 46 1.29 -4.13 1.47
CA ASP A 46 0.72 -5.42 1.90
C ASP A 46 -0.13 -6.05 0.78
N LEU A 47 -0.45 -5.30 -0.29
CA LEU A 47 -1.24 -5.76 -1.44
C LEU A 47 -0.38 -6.31 -2.60
N PHE A 48 0.95 -6.22 -2.50
CA PHE A 48 1.83 -6.71 -3.55
C PHE A 48 1.90 -8.24 -3.57
N ILE A 49 1.89 -8.81 -4.77
CA ILE A 49 2.07 -10.24 -5.01
C ILE A 49 3.46 -10.64 -4.54
N GLU A 50 3.54 -11.54 -3.56
CA GLU A 50 4.81 -11.92 -2.92
C GLU A 50 5.45 -13.16 -3.55
N GLU A 51 4.76 -13.86 -4.45
CA GLU A 51 5.19 -15.09 -5.13
C GLU A 51 6.17 -14.81 -6.29
N ASN A 52 7.19 -14.00 -6.04
CA ASN A 52 8.30 -13.76 -6.96
C ASN A 52 9.61 -13.48 -6.21
N ASP A 53 10.74 -13.78 -6.86
CA ASP A 53 12.06 -13.69 -6.24
C ASP A 53 12.41 -12.27 -5.75
N VAL A 54 11.94 -11.24 -6.46
CA VAL A 54 12.21 -9.84 -6.12
C VAL A 54 11.51 -9.45 -4.82
N MET A 55 10.23 -9.79 -4.67
CA MET A 55 9.45 -9.51 -3.47
C MET A 55 9.89 -10.38 -2.30
N GLN A 56 10.21 -11.65 -2.52
CA GLN A 56 10.79 -12.50 -1.48
C GLN A 56 12.13 -11.94 -0.96
N ALA A 57 13.00 -11.46 -1.86
CA ALA A 57 14.24 -10.81 -1.45
C ALA A 57 13.99 -9.49 -0.70
N ALA A 58 12.98 -8.70 -1.10
CA ALA A 58 12.62 -7.47 -0.41
C ALA A 58 12.08 -7.73 1.01
N ILE A 59 11.16 -8.69 1.17
CA ILE A 59 10.59 -9.07 2.47
C ILE A 59 11.68 -9.57 3.42
N ARG A 60 12.66 -10.34 2.94
CA ARG A 60 13.79 -10.83 3.74
C ARG A 60 14.71 -9.71 4.26
N ARG A 61 14.76 -8.57 3.58
CA ARG A 61 15.58 -7.41 3.97
C ARG A 61 14.88 -6.48 4.94
N LEU A 62 13.57 -6.66 5.15
CA LEU A 62 12.77 -5.80 5.99
C LEU A 62 13.22 -5.90 7.46
N PRO A 63 13.29 -4.79 8.21
CA PRO A 63 13.54 -4.80 9.64
C PRO A 63 12.58 -5.73 10.39
N PRO A 64 13.03 -6.43 11.45
CA PRO A 64 12.20 -7.40 12.16
C PRO A 64 10.86 -6.82 12.64
N LYS A 65 10.87 -5.59 13.19
CA LYS A 65 9.66 -4.92 13.68
C LYS A 65 8.61 -4.75 12.59
N GLU A 66 9.02 -4.24 11.43
CA GLU A 66 8.12 -3.97 10.31
C GLU A 66 7.58 -5.26 9.69
N SER A 67 8.40 -6.31 9.67
CA SER A 67 7.98 -7.65 9.26
C SER A 67 6.88 -8.21 10.17
N TYR A 68 7.04 -8.12 11.50
CA TYR A 68 5.99 -8.55 12.44
C TYR A 68 4.71 -7.73 12.29
N GLU A 69 4.81 -6.41 12.19
CA GLU A 69 3.64 -5.54 12.00
C GLU A 69 2.91 -5.83 10.69
N ARG A 70 3.64 -6.13 9.60
CA ARG A 70 3.06 -6.55 8.32
C ARG A 70 2.26 -7.84 8.47
N VAL A 71 2.84 -8.87 9.09
CA VAL A 71 2.14 -10.15 9.31
C VAL A 71 0.88 -9.96 10.14
N TYR A 72 0.94 -9.11 11.18
CA TYR A 72 -0.23 -8.78 12.00
C TYR A 72 -1.35 -8.11 11.20
N ARG A 73 -1.03 -7.11 10.35
CA ARG A 73 -2.02 -6.44 9.49
C ARG A 73 -2.67 -7.42 8.52
N ILE A 74 -1.89 -8.27 7.87
CA ILE A 74 -2.39 -9.28 6.92
C ILE A 74 -3.32 -10.26 7.62
N ALA A 75 -2.92 -10.83 8.77
CA ALA A 75 -3.75 -11.76 9.54
C ALA A 75 -5.07 -11.11 10.00
N THR A 76 -5.02 -9.86 10.46
CA THR A 76 -6.20 -9.08 10.85
C THR A 76 -7.14 -8.86 9.67
N ALA A 77 -6.60 -8.47 8.51
CA ALA A 77 -7.39 -8.27 7.30
C ALA A 77 -8.06 -9.56 6.82
N MET A 78 -7.39 -10.71 6.92
CA MET A 78 -7.96 -12.02 6.61
C MET A 78 -9.14 -12.35 7.53
N GLN A 79 -9.02 -12.09 8.84
CA GLN A 79 -10.10 -12.29 9.80
C GLN A 79 -11.32 -11.38 9.53
N LEU A 80 -11.06 -10.12 9.19
CA LEU A 80 -12.09 -9.15 8.81
C LEU A 80 -12.81 -9.58 7.52
N SER A 81 -12.05 -10.05 6.53
CA SER A 81 -12.61 -10.56 5.27
C SER A 81 -13.49 -11.77 5.52
N LEU A 82 -13.05 -12.72 6.34
CA LEU A 82 -13.81 -13.92 6.71
C LEU A 82 -15.12 -13.57 7.44
N SER A 83 -15.10 -12.56 8.29
CA SER A 83 -16.26 -12.14 9.06
C SER A 83 -17.15 -11.12 8.35
N HIS A 84 -16.80 -10.71 7.12
CA HIS A 84 -17.45 -9.64 6.37
C HIS A 84 -17.61 -8.34 7.19
N LYS A 85 -16.60 -8.01 8.00
CA LYS A 85 -16.56 -6.81 8.84
C LYS A 85 -15.40 -5.91 8.42
N LEU A 86 -15.55 -4.61 8.70
CA LEU A 86 -14.47 -3.63 8.57
C LEU A 86 -13.95 -3.28 9.96
N LEU A 87 -12.73 -2.71 10.01
CA LEU A 87 -12.25 -2.14 11.27
C LEU A 87 -13.15 -0.98 11.73
N PRO A 88 -13.30 -0.80 13.05
CA PRO A 88 -13.84 0.44 13.61
C PRO A 88 -13.11 1.67 13.03
N LYS A 89 -13.84 2.76 12.78
CA LYS A 89 -13.28 3.96 12.10
C LYS A 89 -12.01 4.53 12.75
N HIS A 90 -11.83 4.36 14.06
CA HIS A 90 -10.67 4.87 14.80
C HIS A 90 -9.42 4.00 14.66
N GLU A 91 -9.56 2.74 14.25
CA GLU A 91 -8.45 1.80 13.98
C GLU A 91 -8.08 1.75 12.49
N GLN A 92 -8.87 2.38 11.62
CA GLN A 92 -8.57 2.46 10.19
C GLN A 92 -7.35 3.33 9.94
N LEU A 93 -6.47 2.89 9.04
CA LEU A 93 -5.25 3.61 8.72
C LEU A 93 -5.56 4.98 8.10
N LYS A 94 -4.92 6.01 8.65
CA LYS A 94 -5.00 7.37 8.09
C LYS A 94 -4.17 7.47 6.81
N PRO A 95 -4.49 8.39 5.88
CA PRO A 95 -3.68 8.60 4.68
C PRO A 95 -2.18 8.82 4.96
N GLU A 96 -1.85 9.44 6.09
CA GLU A 96 -0.47 9.75 6.51
C GLU A 96 0.30 8.52 6.98
N GLU A 97 -0.38 7.54 7.59
CA GLU A 97 0.20 6.32 8.16
C GLU A 97 0.49 5.26 7.09
N VAL A 98 -0.01 5.47 5.86
CA VAL A 98 0.24 4.63 4.68
C VAL A 98 1.55 5.02 3.98
N SER A 99 2.38 5.84 4.64
CA SER A 99 3.72 6.21 4.17
C SER A 99 4.57 4.97 3.84
N GLN A 100 5.32 5.10 2.75
CA GLN A 100 6.23 4.09 2.20
C GLN A 100 7.38 3.82 3.17
N TYR A 101 7.76 2.56 3.34
CA TYR A 101 9.10 2.27 3.83
C TYR A 101 10.06 2.70 2.72
N SER A 102 10.80 3.79 2.93
CA SER A 102 11.81 4.28 1.99
C SER A 102 13.09 3.47 2.11
#